data_AF-A0A134BTR4-F1
#
_entry.id   AF-A0A134BTR4-F1
#
_cell.length_a   1.000
_cell.length_b   1.000
_cell.length_c   1.000
_cell.angle_alpha   90.00
_cell.angle_beta   90.00
_cell.angle_gamma   90.00
#
_symmetry.space_group_name_H-M   'P 1'
#
loop_
_entity.id
_entity.type
_entity.pdbx_description
1 polymer ?
#
loop_
_entity_poly.entity_id
_entity_poly.type
_entity_poly.pdbx_seq_one_letter_code
_entity_poly.pdbx_strand_id
1 'polypeptide(L)'
;SVGQISVAFPWGDGWGEIKFWKNFPEGPRKAAVYSPKIRMKDGKLVDWWEKKDGKPVVAEYHPMFTVFTLNADEKGKEVRAPYDYTKPPYLGMCTDTRHKLIRYPEVMLWYAESAARSGSSDLTQAKECLKKVRQRAVNAAEADKVGGVSIDAMSANELAEAAYMEHGWEVAGYWVAMVTRRSDEFRMNRLKENFEYRKANKPLEVATGFTAQESVLVTGSWSDNLIYMPYPDTEVEKKW
;
A
#
# COMPACT_ATOMS: atom_id res chain seq x y z
N SER A 1 19.52 -14.51 19.52
CA SER A 1 18.72 -15.19 18.48
C SER A 1 17.92 -14.13 17.75
N VAL A 2 18.07 -14.03 16.44
CA VAL A 2 17.20 -13.18 15.62
C VAL A 2 15.84 -13.87 15.60
N GLY A 3 14.81 -13.21 16.10
CA GLY A 3 13.49 -13.80 16.24
C GLY A 3 12.89 -14.04 14.86
N GLN A 4 12.66 -15.31 14.49
CA GLN A 4 11.84 -15.62 13.32
C GLN A 4 10.41 -15.11 13.56
N ILE A 5 9.89 -14.39 12.58
CA ILE A 5 8.54 -13.83 12.60
C ILE A 5 7.53 -14.94 12.38
N SER A 6 6.36 -14.84 13.04
CA SER A 6 5.28 -15.82 12.86
C SER A 6 4.56 -15.69 11.51
N VAL A 7 4.73 -14.56 10.82
CA VAL A 7 4.22 -14.23 9.48
C VAL A 7 5.15 -14.70 8.35
N ALA A 8 6.34 -15.24 8.67
CA ALA A 8 7.20 -15.84 7.64
C ALA A 8 6.54 -17.13 7.15
N PHE A 9 6.25 -17.17 5.84
CA PHE A 9 5.48 -18.17 5.07
C PHE A 9 3.95 -17.97 5.11
N PRO A 10 3.28 -17.63 3.98
CA PRO A 10 3.73 -17.41 2.59
C PRO A 10 3.65 -15.95 2.08
N TRP A 11 3.27 -15.00 2.94
CA TRP A 11 3.12 -13.57 2.59
C TRP A 11 4.23 -12.69 3.16
N GLY A 12 5.27 -13.29 3.74
CA GLY A 12 6.39 -12.60 4.40
C GLY A 12 7.19 -11.66 3.50
N ASP A 13 7.05 -11.79 2.17
CA ASP A 13 7.72 -10.94 1.16
C ASP A 13 6.82 -9.77 0.68
N GLY A 14 5.58 -9.68 1.16
CA GLY A 14 4.65 -8.60 0.85
C GLY A 14 4.96 -7.31 1.63
N TRP A 15 6.06 -6.65 1.30
CA TRP A 15 6.51 -5.42 1.97
C TRP A 15 5.93 -4.17 1.33
N GLY A 16 5.55 -3.21 2.16
CA GLY A 16 5.27 -1.85 1.73
C GLY A 16 6.54 -1.01 1.61
N GLU A 17 6.57 -0.14 0.62
CA GLU A 17 7.55 0.96 0.55
C GLU A 17 7.43 1.85 1.80
N ILE A 18 8.55 2.14 2.46
CA ILE A 18 8.61 2.87 3.74
C ILE A 18 8.03 4.28 3.59
N LYS A 19 8.38 4.99 2.51
CA LYS A 19 7.82 6.32 2.21
C LYS A 19 6.31 6.28 2.05
N PHE A 20 5.82 5.26 1.36
CA PHE A 20 4.39 5.14 1.12
C PHE A 20 3.64 4.83 2.42
N TRP A 21 4.16 3.92 3.26
CA TRP A 21 3.62 3.68 4.60
C TRP A 21 3.63 4.95 5.46
N LYS A 22 4.72 5.74 5.42
CA LYS A 22 4.84 6.99 6.17
C LYS A 22 3.80 8.03 5.71
N ASN A 23 3.60 8.15 4.40
CA ASN A 23 2.63 9.08 3.82
C ASN A 23 1.19 8.57 3.85
N PHE A 24 0.98 7.31 4.24
CA PHE A 24 -0.34 6.71 4.32
C PHE A 24 -1.16 7.36 5.45
N PRO A 25 -2.36 7.88 5.17
CA PRO A 25 -3.19 8.55 6.17
C PRO A 25 -3.51 7.64 7.36
N GLU A 26 -3.40 8.19 8.57
CA GLU A 26 -3.77 7.47 9.79
C GLU A 26 -5.27 7.19 9.83
N GLY A 27 -5.63 6.00 10.29
CA GLY A 27 -7.01 5.57 10.45
C GLY A 27 -7.23 4.08 10.22
N PRO A 28 -8.51 3.64 10.20
CA PRO A 28 -8.87 2.23 10.13
C PRO A 28 -8.33 1.53 8.87
N ARG A 29 -8.23 2.23 7.72
CA ARG A 29 -7.67 1.62 6.50
C ARG A 29 -6.19 1.29 6.67
N LYS A 30 -5.39 2.18 7.23
CA LYS A 30 -3.95 1.91 7.43
C LYS A 30 -3.73 0.70 8.34
N ALA A 31 -4.52 0.60 9.41
CA ALA A 31 -4.48 -0.54 10.34
C ALA A 31 -4.98 -1.87 9.74
N ALA A 32 -5.81 -1.81 8.69
CA ALA A 32 -6.28 -3.00 7.96
C ALA A 32 -5.39 -3.37 6.77
N VAL A 33 -4.63 -2.41 6.23
CA VAL A 33 -3.69 -2.64 5.11
C VAL A 33 -2.34 -3.08 5.65
N TYR A 34 -1.83 -2.43 6.70
CA TYR A 34 -0.56 -2.71 7.33
C TYR A 34 -0.75 -3.29 8.72
N SER A 35 0.08 -4.26 9.10
CA SER A 35 0.09 -4.77 10.47
C SER A 35 0.53 -3.67 11.44
N PRO A 36 -0.30 -3.26 12.42
CA PRO A 36 0.10 -2.24 13.40
C PRO A 36 1.32 -2.66 14.22
N LYS A 37 1.36 -3.94 14.59
CA LYS A 37 2.50 -4.60 15.24
C LYS A 37 2.76 -5.95 14.60
N ILE A 38 3.99 -6.42 14.70
CA ILE A 38 4.42 -7.74 14.24
C ILE A 38 4.36 -8.70 15.41
N ARG A 39 3.67 -9.82 15.22
CA ARG A 39 3.63 -10.92 16.19
C ARG A 39 4.83 -11.83 15.99
N MET A 40 5.68 -11.92 17.00
CA MET A 40 6.81 -12.84 17.05
C MET A 40 6.33 -14.26 17.42
N LYS A 41 7.16 -15.29 17.20
CA LYS A 41 6.79 -16.69 17.51
C LYS A 41 6.43 -16.91 18.99
N ASP A 42 7.09 -16.19 19.89
CA ASP A 42 6.84 -16.19 21.33
C ASP A 42 5.55 -15.44 21.73
N GLY A 43 4.83 -14.84 20.77
CA GLY A 43 3.63 -14.06 21.00
C GLY A 43 3.87 -12.59 21.36
N LYS A 44 5.13 -12.14 21.46
CA LYS A 44 5.44 -10.73 21.68
C LYS A 44 4.99 -9.90 20.46
N LEU A 45 4.38 -8.76 20.71
CA LEU A 45 4.04 -7.76 19.70
C LEU A 45 5.11 -6.67 19.69
N VAL A 46 5.74 -6.47 18.54
CA VAL A 46 6.82 -5.48 18.34
C VAL A 46 6.48 -4.58 17.17
N ASP A 47 6.95 -3.33 17.21
CA ASP A 47 6.88 -2.47 16.04
C ASP A 47 7.88 -2.96 14.99
N TRP A 48 7.56 -2.84 13.70
CA TRP A 48 8.43 -3.35 12.64
C TRP A 48 9.79 -2.62 12.60
N TRP A 49 9.84 -1.40 13.14
CA TRP A 49 11.04 -0.56 13.27
C TRP A 49 11.76 -0.70 14.63
N GLU A 50 11.33 -1.60 15.52
CA GLU A 50 11.96 -1.78 16.84
C GLU A 50 13.41 -2.28 16.66
N LYS A 51 14.33 -1.66 17.42
CA LYS A 51 15.73 -2.08 17.50
C LYS A 51 16.09 -2.48 18.93
N LYS A 52 16.88 -3.54 19.07
CA LYS A 52 17.49 -3.97 20.33
C LYS A 52 19.00 -4.09 20.12
N ASP A 53 19.78 -3.41 20.96
CA ASP A 53 21.24 -3.36 20.88
C ASP A 53 21.75 -2.92 19.49
N GLY A 54 21.06 -1.93 18.89
CA GLY A 54 21.37 -1.40 17.56
C GLY A 54 20.93 -2.28 16.39
N LYS A 55 20.38 -3.48 16.64
CA LYS A 55 19.94 -4.42 15.60
C LYS A 55 18.42 -4.45 15.48
N PRO A 56 17.86 -4.58 14.26
CA PRO A 56 16.44 -4.80 14.06
C PRO A 56 15.93 -6.02 14.84
N VAL A 57 14.81 -5.86 15.57
CA VAL A 57 14.13 -6.98 16.23
C VAL A 57 13.39 -7.83 15.18
N VAL A 58 12.78 -7.16 14.22
CA VAL A 58 12.18 -7.71 12.99
C VAL A 58 13.25 -7.62 11.90
N ALA A 59 13.70 -8.75 11.36
CA ALA A 59 14.86 -8.80 10.47
C ALA A 59 14.67 -8.00 9.16
N GLU A 60 13.44 -8.00 8.66
CA GLU A 60 13.02 -7.36 7.42
C GLU A 60 13.02 -5.85 7.56
N TYR A 61 12.70 -5.32 8.76
CA TYR A 61 12.66 -3.88 9.05
C TYR A 61 11.86 -3.07 8.01
N HIS A 62 10.70 -3.63 7.59
CA HIS A 62 9.75 -3.03 6.65
C HIS A 62 8.30 -3.15 7.17
N PRO A 63 7.41 -2.24 6.74
CA PRO A 63 5.98 -2.38 7.00
C PRO A 63 5.40 -3.56 6.20
N MET A 64 4.68 -4.46 6.87
CA MET A 64 4.07 -5.64 6.25
C MET A 64 2.61 -5.40 5.88
N PHE A 65 2.24 -5.80 4.67
CA PHE A 65 0.83 -5.86 4.26
C PHE A 65 0.10 -7.00 4.94
N THR A 66 -1.20 -6.81 5.21
CA THR A 66 -2.09 -7.79 5.86
C THR A 66 -3.35 -8.10 5.05
N VAL A 67 -3.48 -7.51 3.86
CA VAL A 67 -4.68 -7.55 3.01
C VAL A 67 -5.09 -8.99 2.63
N PHE A 68 -4.13 -9.90 2.51
CA PHE A 68 -4.36 -11.32 2.21
C PHE A 68 -4.07 -12.25 3.39
N THR A 69 -3.80 -11.69 4.56
CA THR A 69 -3.50 -12.45 5.77
C THR A 69 -4.80 -12.73 6.52
N LEU A 70 -4.93 -13.95 7.05
CA LEU A 70 -6.03 -14.37 7.93
C LEU A 70 -5.44 -14.92 9.23
N ASN A 71 -6.28 -15.08 10.24
CA ASN A 71 -5.90 -15.80 11.45
C ASN A 71 -6.15 -17.31 11.32
N ALA A 72 -5.41 -18.09 12.10
CA ALA A 72 -5.64 -19.52 12.26
C ALA A 72 -6.50 -19.81 13.51
N ASP A 73 -7.35 -20.83 13.42
CA ASP A 73 -8.00 -21.43 14.59
C ASP A 73 -7.04 -22.36 15.35
N GLU A 74 -7.51 -22.95 16.46
CA GLU A 74 -6.71 -23.88 17.28
C GLU A 74 -6.21 -25.12 16.51
N LYS A 75 -6.84 -25.45 15.37
CA LYS A 75 -6.50 -26.57 14.51
C LYS A 75 -5.64 -26.15 13.31
N GLY A 76 -5.23 -24.88 13.24
CA GLY A 76 -4.42 -24.34 12.14
C GLY A 76 -5.21 -24.03 10.86
N LYS A 77 -6.54 -24.01 10.90
CA LYS A 77 -7.41 -23.71 9.75
C LYS A 77 -7.70 -22.21 9.67
N GLU A 78 -7.90 -21.71 8.45
CA GLU A 78 -8.30 -20.31 8.22
C GLU A 78 -9.58 -19.93 8.98
N VAL A 79 -9.55 -18.75 9.62
CA VAL A 79 -10.72 -18.11 10.22
C VAL A 79 -11.23 -17.03 9.27
N ARG A 80 -12.53 -17.10 8.91
CA ARG A 80 -13.21 -16.11 8.07
C ARG A 80 -13.61 -14.87 8.87
N ALA A 81 -12.62 -14.12 9.31
CA ALA A 81 -12.80 -12.86 10.02
C ALA A 81 -11.75 -11.85 9.57
N PRO A 82 -11.96 -10.54 9.81
CA PRO A 82 -10.90 -9.55 9.65
C PRO A 82 -9.64 -9.97 10.41
N TYR A 83 -8.48 -9.79 9.78
CA TYR A 83 -7.19 -10.13 10.39
C TYR A 83 -6.95 -9.36 11.68
N ASP A 84 -6.59 -10.10 12.71
CA ASP A 84 -6.22 -9.61 14.03
C ASP A 84 -4.75 -9.94 14.28
N TYR A 85 -3.90 -8.91 14.26
CA TYR A 85 -2.45 -9.05 14.42
C TYR A 85 -2.02 -9.61 15.78
N THR A 86 -2.93 -9.70 16.77
CA THR A 86 -2.63 -10.28 18.08
C THR A 86 -2.73 -11.81 18.10
N LYS A 87 -3.43 -12.39 17.12
CA LYS A 87 -3.68 -13.82 17.01
C LYS A 87 -2.71 -14.50 16.05
N PRO A 88 -2.52 -15.83 16.15
CA PRO A 88 -1.70 -16.58 15.21
C PRO A 88 -2.17 -16.36 13.75
N PRO A 89 -1.24 -16.08 12.81
CA PRO A 89 -1.58 -15.99 11.40
C PRO A 89 -1.82 -17.38 10.80
N TYR A 90 -2.68 -17.45 9.80
CA TYR A 90 -2.84 -18.62 8.94
C TYR A 90 -1.68 -18.69 7.93
N LEU A 91 -1.03 -19.84 7.86
CA LEU A 91 0.19 -20.06 7.06
C LEU A 91 -0.09 -20.62 5.66
N GLY A 92 -1.37 -20.79 5.28
CA GLY A 92 -1.73 -21.29 3.95
C GLY A 92 -1.55 -20.23 2.86
N MET A 93 -1.09 -20.67 1.68
CA MET A 93 -0.94 -19.82 0.48
C MET A 93 -2.28 -19.44 -0.15
N CYS A 94 -3.26 -20.31 -0.01
CA CYS A 94 -4.58 -20.12 -0.58
C CYS A 94 -5.57 -19.92 0.57
N THR A 95 -6.38 -18.88 0.44
CA THR A 95 -7.53 -18.63 1.32
C THR A 95 -8.79 -18.73 0.47
N ASP A 96 -9.94 -19.01 1.07
CA ASP A 96 -11.23 -18.98 0.36
C ASP A 96 -11.76 -17.55 0.13
N THR A 97 -10.85 -16.57 0.04
CA THR A 97 -11.20 -15.17 -0.21
C THR A 97 -11.32 -14.92 -1.70
N ARG A 98 -12.37 -14.18 -2.09
CA ARG A 98 -12.58 -13.82 -3.49
C ARG A 98 -11.75 -12.59 -3.85
N HIS A 99 -10.95 -12.70 -4.91
CA HIS A 99 -10.33 -11.55 -5.53
C HIS A 99 -11.40 -10.66 -6.18
N LYS A 100 -11.58 -9.47 -5.62
CA LYS A 100 -12.39 -8.38 -6.19
C LYS A 100 -11.52 -7.63 -7.20
N LEU A 101 -11.72 -7.84 -8.50
CA LEU A 101 -10.93 -7.16 -9.54
C LEU A 101 -11.19 -5.65 -9.55
N ILE A 102 -12.46 -5.25 -9.37
CA ILE A 102 -12.89 -3.86 -9.25
C ILE A 102 -13.72 -3.76 -7.97
N ARG A 103 -13.43 -2.77 -7.14
CA ARG A 103 -14.28 -2.40 -5.99
C ARG A 103 -14.95 -1.06 -6.24
N TYR A 104 -16.14 -0.90 -5.69
CA TYR A 104 -16.90 0.36 -5.77
C TYR A 104 -16.13 1.63 -5.38
N PRO A 105 -15.29 1.65 -4.31
CA PRO A 105 -14.45 2.81 -4.02
C PRO A 105 -13.46 3.17 -5.13
N GLU A 106 -12.90 2.19 -5.86
CA GLU A 106 -12.00 2.48 -6.97
C GLU A 106 -12.74 3.24 -8.08
N VAL A 107 -13.97 2.82 -8.39
CA VAL A 107 -14.83 3.51 -9.37
C VAL A 107 -15.16 4.93 -8.94
N MET A 108 -15.44 5.16 -7.65
CA MET A 108 -15.66 6.50 -7.10
C MET A 108 -14.44 7.40 -7.27
N LEU A 109 -13.24 6.87 -7.06
CA LEU A 109 -11.99 7.61 -7.18
C LEU A 109 -11.62 7.88 -8.64
N TRP A 110 -11.82 6.90 -9.54
CA TRP A 110 -11.66 7.12 -10.98
C TRP A 110 -12.63 8.16 -11.51
N TYR A 111 -13.89 8.15 -11.04
CA TYR A 111 -14.86 9.19 -11.36
C TYR A 111 -14.39 10.57 -10.86
N ALA A 112 -13.96 10.66 -9.60
CA ALA A 112 -13.50 11.93 -9.03
C ALA A 112 -12.27 12.47 -9.77
N GLU A 113 -11.31 11.61 -10.10
CA GLU A 113 -10.12 11.98 -10.87
C GLU A 113 -10.48 12.41 -12.30
N SER A 114 -11.28 11.60 -13.00
CA SER A 114 -11.61 11.85 -14.41
C SER A 114 -12.45 13.13 -14.60
N ALA A 115 -13.46 13.36 -13.77
CA ALA A 115 -14.25 14.59 -13.79
C ALA A 115 -13.40 15.84 -13.50
N ALA A 116 -12.46 15.72 -12.57
CA ALA A 116 -11.54 16.81 -12.24
C ALA A 116 -10.57 17.10 -13.39
N ARG A 117 -9.99 16.06 -14.00
CA ARG A 117 -9.05 16.20 -15.14
C ARG A 117 -9.73 16.60 -16.44
N SER A 118 -11.02 16.33 -16.62
CA SER A 118 -11.76 16.75 -17.82
C SER A 118 -12.05 18.24 -17.84
N GLY A 119 -11.80 18.97 -16.75
CA GLY A 119 -12.16 20.38 -16.61
C GLY A 119 -13.67 20.61 -16.45
N SER A 120 -14.40 19.65 -15.87
CA SER A 120 -15.83 19.81 -15.56
C SER A 120 -16.06 21.06 -14.70
N SER A 121 -17.07 21.86 -15.05
CA SER A 121 -17.46 23.03 -14.26
C SER A 121 -18.15 22.66 -12.95
N ASP A 122 -18.86 21.53 -12.92
CA ASP A 122 -19.44 20.96 -11.71
C ASP A 122 -18.59 19.78 -11.23
N LEU A 123 -18.03 19.94 -10.02
CA LEU A 123 -17.22 18.94 -9.32
C LEU A 123 -17.88 18.46 -8.03
N THR A 124 -19.16 18.77 -7.81
CA THR A 124 -19.90 18.45 -6.58
C THR A 124 -19.88 16.95 -6.33
N GLN A 125 -20.28 16.16 -7.34
CA GLN A 125 -20.30 14.70 -7.24
C GLN A 125 -18.88 14.11 -7.09
N ALA A 126 -17.87 14.69 -7.74
CA ALA A 126 -16.48 14.24 -7.63
C ALA A 126 -15.94 14.41 -6.19
N LYS A 127 -16.23 15.56 -5.57
CA LYS A 127 -15.89 15.87 -4.18
C LYS A 127 -16.63 14.94 -3.21
N GLU A 128 -17.91 14.67 -3.44
CA GLU A 128 -18.68 13.71 -2.64
C GLU A 128 -18.13 12.28 -2.73
N CYS A 129 -17.76 11.82 -3.92
CA CYS A 129 -17.15 10.51 -4.12
C CYS A 129 -15.85 10.38 -3.31
N LEU A 130 -14.97 11.38 -3.36
CA LEU A 130 -13.73 11.40 -2.57
C LEU A 130 -14.01 11.38 -1.06
N LYS A 131 -14.96 12.20 -0.57
CA LYS A 131 -15.38 12.22 0.84
C LYS A 131 -15.92 10.87 1.31
N LYS A 132 -16.80 10.23 0.54
CA LYS A 132 -17.35 8.90 0.84
C LYS A 132 -16.27 7.83 0.96
N VAL A 133 -15.21 7.92 0.15
CA VAL A 133 -14.06 7.02 0.29
C VAL A 133 -13.25 7.36 1.53
N ARG A 134 -13.03 8.62 1.85
CA ARG A 134 -12.22 8.99 3.02
C ARG A 134 -12.92 8.72 4.34
N GLN A 135 -14.22 8.93 4.44
CA GLN A 135 -15.02 8.72 5.66
C GLN A 135 -14.88 7.32 6.26
N ARG A 136 -14.69 6.27 5.46
CA ARG A 136 -14.46 4.90 5.97
C ARG A 136 -12.99 4.58 6.23
N ALA A 137 -12.08 5.38 5.69
CA ALA A 137 -10.67 5.01 5.54
C ALA A 137 -9.76 5.68 6.56
N VAL A 138 -10.03 6.94 6.90
CA VAL A 138 -9.16 7.78 7.73
C VAL A 138 -9.84 8.15 9.05
N ASN A 139 -9.06 8.70 9.98
CA ASN A 139 -9.61 9.30 11.19
C ASN A 139 -10.61 10.42 10.84
N ALA A 140 -11.67 10.58 11.65
CA ALA A 140 -12.76 11.51 11.38
C ALA A 140 -12.29 12.96 11.09
N ALA A 141 -11.25 13.42 11.79
CA ALA A 141 -10.67 14.76 11.61
C ALA A 141 -9.98 14.97 10.24
N GLU A 142 -9.71 13.90 9.51
CA GLU A 142 -9.06 13.89 8.20
C GLU A 142 -10.02 13.53 7.06
N ALA A 143 -11.29 13.22 7.36
CA ALA A 143 -12.25 12.72 6.37
C ALA A 143 -12.54 13.73 5.25
N ASP A 144 -12.61 15.01 5.58
CA ASP A 144 -12.97 16.09 4.64
C ASP A 144 -11.78 16.84 4.03
N LYS A 145 -10.55 16.36 4.22
CA LYS A 145 -9.34 17.00 3.70
C LYS A 145 -8.31 16.00 3.19
N VAL A 146 -7.52 16.38 2.19
CA VAL A 146 -6.38 15.61 1.68
C VAL A 146 -5.15 16.51 1.65
N GLY A 147 -4.03 16.05 2.21
CA GLY A 147 -2.80 16.87 2.26
C GLY A 147 -2.97 18.18 3.03
N GLY A 148 -3.90 18.25 3.98
CA GLY A 148 -4.22 19.46 4.75
C GLY A 148 -5.20 20.43 4.05
N VAL A 149 -5.57 20.18 2.79
CA VAL A 149 -6.52 21.01 2.03
C VAL A 149 -7.92 20.43 2.13
N SER A 150 -8.92 21.28 2.44
CA SER A 150 -10.34 20.87 2.45
C SER A 150 -10.80 20.46 1.05
N ILE A 151 -11.48 19.33 0.93
CA ILE A 151 -11.98 18.79 -0.34
C ILE A 151 -12.94 19.79 -1.02
N ASP A 152 -13.71 20.55 -0.23
CA ASP A 152 -14.62 21.56 -0.77
C ASP A 152 -13.89 22.74 -1.40
N ALA A 153 -12.69 23.06 -0.89
CA ALA A 153 -11.87 24.17 -1.36
C ALA A 153 -10.93 23.81 -2.52
N MET A 154 -10.80 22.53 -2.87
CA MET A 154 -9.88 22.08 -3.92
C MET A 154 -10.29 22.61 -5.30
N SER A 155 -9.29 23.10 -6.03
CA SER A 155 -9.34 23.30 -7.47
C SER A 155 -9.45 21.95 -8.20
N ALA A 156 -9.76 21.99 -9.51
CA ALA A 156 -9.82 20.79 -10.34
C ALA A 156 -8.50 20.00 -10.32
N ASN A 157 -7.35 20.69 -10.38
CA ASN A 157 -6.04 20.03 -10.34
C ASN A 157 -5.76 19.39 -8.98
N GLU A 158 -6.06 20.08 -7.88
CA GLU A 158 -5.88 19.53 -6.53
C GLU A 158 -6.80 18.34 -6.29
N LEU A 159 -8.05 18.40 -6.77
CA LEU A 159 -9.00 17.30 -6.64
C LEU A 159 -8.54 16.06 -7.44
N ALA A 160 -8.01 16.26 -8.64
CA ALA A 160 -7.46 15.19 -9.46
C ALA A 160 -6.26 14.50 -8.79
N GLU A 161 -5.34 15.29 -8.23
CA GLU A 161 -4.19 14.77 -7.51
C GLU A 161 -4.59 14.09 -6.19
N ALA A 162 -5.56 14.64 -5.48
CA ALA A 162 -6.11 14.03 -4.27
C ALA A 162 -6.78 12.68 -4.57
N ALA A 163 -7.58 12.59 -5.64
CA ALA A 163 -8.21 11.34 -6.07
C ALA A 163 -7.19 10.28 -6.51
N TYR A 164 -6.16 10.69 -7.25
CA TYR A 164 -5.03 9.83 -7.63
C TYR A 164 -4.30 9.26 -6.39
N MET A 165 -3.96 10.13 -5.42
CA MET A 165 -3.30 9.69 -4.19
C MET A 165 -4.19 8.77 -3.35
N GLU A 166 -5.48 9.11 -3.25
CA GLU A 166 -6.46 8.30 -2.53
C GLU A 166 -6.63 6.91 -3.15
N HIS A 167 -6.60 6.81 -4.48
CA HIS A 167 -6.66 5.53 -5.18
C HIS A 167 -5.45 4.67 -4.83
N GLY A 168 -4.25 5.25 -4.85
CA GLY A 168 -3.03 4.57 -4.42
C GLY A 168 -3.13 3.97 -3.02
N TRP A 169 -3.70 4.71 -2.05
CA TRP A 169 -3.94 4.21 -0.69
C TRP A 169 -5.03 3.14 -0.63
N GLU A 170 -6.10 3.26 -1.43
CA GLU A 170 -7.22 2.32 -1.44
C GLU A 170 -6.84 0.94 -2.02
N VAL A 171 -5.89 0.88 -2.95
CA VAL A 171 -5.40 -0.37 -3.59
C VAL A 171 -4.07 -0.88 -3.01
N ALA A 172 -3.58 -0.27 -1.93
CA ALA A 172 -2.30 -0.61 -1.32
C ALA A 172 -2.23 -2.07 -0.89
N GLY A 173 -1.16 -2.76 -1.30
CA GLY A 173 -0.95 -4.18 -1.00
C GLY A 173 -1.90 -5.13 -1.72
N TYR A 174 -2.79 -4.63 -2.58
CA TYR A 174 -3.80 -5.42 -3.28
C TYR A 174 -3.39 -5.66 -4.74
N TRP A 175 -2.39 -6.53 -4.94
CA TRP A 175 -1.77 -6.79 -6.25
C TRP A 175 -2.67 -7.47 -7.30
N VAL A 176 -3.85 -7.96 -6.90
CA VAL A 176 -4.86 -8.52 -7.83
C VAL A 176 -5.87 -7.48 -8.32
N ALA A 177 -5.69 -6.20 -7.96
CA ALA A 177 -6.50 -5.10 -8.47
C ALA A 177 -6.38 -4.99 -10.01
N MET A 178 -7.46 -4.57 -10.67
CA MET A 178 -7.42 -4.20 -12.08
C MET A 178 -6.44 -3.04 -12.32
N VAL A 179 -6.41 -2.06 -11.42
CA VAL A 179 -5.49 -0.92 -11.48
C VAL A 179 -4.70 -0.88 -10.18
N THR A 180 -3.41 -1.19 -10.28
CA THR A 180 -2.48 -1.08 -9.14
C THR A 180 -1.88 0.31 -9.08
N ARG A 181 -1.27 0.68 -7.95
CA ARG A 181 -0.51 1.94 -7.83
C ARG A 181 0.59 2.07 -8.90
N ARG A 182 1.23 0.96 -9.31
CA ARG A 182 2.17 0.97 -10.45
C ARG A 182 1.48 1.38 -11.74
N SER A 183 0.27 0.87 -11.99
CA SER A 183 -0.53 1.23 -13.17
C SER A 183 -0.91 2.72 -13.16
N ASP A 184 -1.22 3.27 -11.99
CA ASP A 184 -1.48 4.72 -11.84
C ASP A 184 -0.22 5.55 -12.11
N GLU A 185 0.92 5.16 -11.52
CA GLU A 185 2.21 5.82 -11.77
C GLU A 185 2.61 5.73 -13.25
N PHE A 186 2.29 4.63 -13.93
CA PHE A 186 2.49 4.50 -15.38
C PHE A 186 1.64 5.50 -16.16
N ARG A 187 0.32 5.51 -15.97
CA ARG A 187 -0.59 6.42 -16.68
C ARG A 187 -0.26 7.89 -16.43
N MET A 188 0.26 8.21 -15.23
CA MET A 188 0.67 9.56 -14.84
C MET A 188 2.11 9.92 -15.19
N ASN A 189 2.86 9.04 -15.88
CA ASN A 189 4.28 9.21 -16.21
C ASN A 189 5.18 9.49 -14.99
N ARG A 190 4.87 8.88 -13.83
CA ARG A 190 5.57 9.05 -12.54
C ARG A 190 6.53 7.91 -12.19
N LEU A 191 6.59 6.85 -12.99
CA LEU A 191 7.49 5.71 -12.73
C LEU A 191 8.96 6.13 -12.63
N LYS A 192 9.41 7.06 -13.47
CA LYS A 192 10.79 7.59 -13.43
C LYS A 192 11.09 8.30 -12.12
N GLU A 193 10.17 9.14 -11.65
CA GLU A 193 10.31 9.84 -10.37
C GLU A 193 10.43 8.83 -9.21
N ASN A 194 9.58 7.81 -9.20
CA ASN A 194 9.61 6.76 -8.20
C ASN A 194 10.92 5.95 -8.27
N PHE A 195 11.41 5.62 -9.47
CA PHE A 195 12.69 4.94 -9.67
C PHE A 195 13.87 5.74 -9.08
N GLU A 196 13.97 7.03 -9.42
CA GLU A 196 15.07 7.87 -8.91
C GLU A 196 14.96 8.07 -7.40
N TYR A 197 13.74 8.17 -6.86
CA TYR A 197 13.50 8.18 -5.42
C TYR A 197 14.02 6.90 -4.75
N ARG A 198 13.63 5.73 -5.27
CA ARG A 198 14.05 4.41 -4.77
C ARG A 198 15.56 4.21 -4.86
N LYS A 199 16.18 4.68 -5.94
CA LYS A 199 17.64 4.65 -6.15
C LYS A 199 18.38 5.52 -5.14
N ALA A 200 17.84 6.69 -4.80
CA ALA A 200 18.44 7.57 -3.80
C ALA A 200 18.39 6.98 -2.37
N ASN A 201 17.36 6.17 -2.07
CA ASN A 201 17.16 5.44 -0.81
C ASN A 201 17.51 6.25 0.47
N LYS A 202 17.05 7.51 0.52
CA LYS A 202 17.35 8.39 1.66
C LYS A 202 16.71 7.85 2.95
N PRO A 203 17.41 7.85 4.10
CA PRO A 203 16.81 7.46 5.37
C PRO A 203 15.60 8.31 5.72
N LEU A 204 14.56 7.65 6.24
CA LEU A 204 13.34 8.28 6.71
C LEU A 204 13.17 8.03 8.20
N GLU A 205 12.82 9.06 8.96
CA GLU A 205 12.33 8.89 10.32
C GLU A 205 10.91 8.28 10.28
N VAL A 206 10.74 7.10 10.87
CA VAL A 206 9.48 6.31 10.83
C VAL A 206 8.74 6.33 12.16
N ALA A 207 9.45 6.58 13.24
CA ALA A 207 8.93 6.90 14.56
C ALA A 207 9.96 7.80 15.27
N THR A 208 9.56 8.46 16.35
CA THR A 208 10.45 9.37 17.11
C THR A 208 11.76 8.66 17.48
N GLY A 209 12.87 9.11 16.91
CA GLY A 209 14.21 8.53 17.14
C GLY A 209 14.51 7.23 16.39
N PHE A 210 13.63 6.78 15.48
CA PHE A 210 13.82 5.59 14.66
C PHE A 210 13.87 5.96 13.17
N THR A 211 14.99 5.63 12.53
CA THR A 211 15.19 5.81 11.08
C THR A 211 15.23 4.48 10.35
N ALA A 212 14.73 4.48 9.11
CA ALA A 212 14.69 3.32 8.22
C ALA A 212 15.05 3.67 6.78
N GLN A 213 15.57 2.68 6.07
CA GLN A 213 15.90 2.70 4.65
C GLN A 213 15.45 1.40 4.01
N GLU A 214 15.19 1.45 2.71
CA GLU A 214 14.82 0.26 1.95
C GLU A 214 16.00 -0.71 1.94
N SER A 215 15.75 -1.98 2.26
CA SER A 215 16.77 -3.03 2.26
C SER A 215 17.04 -3.53 0.84
N VAL A 216 16.02 -3.51 -0.02
CA VAL A 216 16.11 -3.86 -1.44
C VAL A 216 16.50 -2.63 -2.24
N LEU A 217 17.78 -2.57 -2.59
CA LEU A 217 18.37 -1.45 -3.32
C LEU A 217 18.01 -1.50 -4.80
N VAL A 218 17.62 -0.35 -5.35
CA VAL A 218 17.48 -0.16 -6.80
C VAL A 218 18.81 0.33 -7.36
N THR A 219 19.32 -0.36 -8.38
CA THR A 219 20.60 -0.04 -9.04
C THR A 219 20.38 0.23 -10.53
N GLY A 220 21.42 0.69 -11.22
CA GLY A 220 21.35 1.01 -12.65
C GLY A 220 20.82 2.40 -12.95
N SER A 221 20.41 2.62 -14.20
CA SER A 221 19.92 3.90 -14.71
C SER A 221 18.52 3.72 -15.29
N TRP A 222 17.69 4.76 -15.17
CA TRP A 222 16.37 4.76 -15.79
C TRP A 222 16.48 4.54 -17.30
N SER A 223 15.60 3.69 -17.83
CA SER A 223 15.34 3.52 -19.25
C SER A 223 13.85 3.27 -19.44
N ASP A 224 13.28 3.81 -20.51
CA ASP A 224 11.86 3.63 -20.81
C ASP A 224 11.51 2.16 -21.11
N ASN A 225 12.52 1.32 -21.42
CA ASN A 225 12.35 -0.13 -21.55
C ASN A 225 11.95 -0.80 -20.22
N LEU A 226 12.19 -0.17 -19.07
CA LEU A 226 11.79 -0.70 -17.75
C LEU A 226 10.28 -0.56 -17.48
N ILE A 227 9.57 0.18 -18.32
CA ILE A 227 8.13 0.43 -18.20
C ILE A 227 7.32 -0.83 -18.55
N TYR A 228 7.78 -1.55 -19.56
CA TYR A 228 7.05 -2.69 -20.13
C TYR A 228 7.61 -4.00 -19.60
N MET A 229 6.74 -5.00 -19.53
CA MET A 229 7.19 -6.36 -19.29
C MET A 229 8.07 -6.78 -20.48
N PRO A 230 9.25 -7.37 -20.25
CA PRO A 230 10.03 -7.90 -21.35
C PRO A 230 9.20 -8.95 -22.08
N TYR A 231 9.39 -9.06 -23.40
CA TYR A 231 8.86 -10.19 -24.15
C TYR A 231 9.39 -11.48 -23.50
N PRO A 232 8.54 -12.50 -23.31
CA PRO A 232 9.01 -13.79 -22.84
C PRO A 232 10.15 -14.28 -23.75
N ASP A 233 11.23 -14.81 -23.18
CA ASP A 233 12.42 -15.22 -23.94
C ASP A 233 12.13 -16.27 -25.04
N THR A 234 11.02 -16.99 -24.92
CA THR A 234 10.54 -17.98 -25.90
C THR A 234 9.62 -17.39 -26.98
N GLU A 235 9.17 -16.14 -26.84
CA GLU A 235 8.32 -15.43 -27.82
C GLU A 235 9.16 -14.57 -28.77
N VAL A 236 10.29 -15.09 -29.24
CA VAL A 236 11.08 -14.49 -30.33
C VAL A 236 10.38 -14.56 -31.70
N GLU A 237 9.26 -15.29 -31.80
CA GLU A 237 8.45 -15.39 -33.00
C GLU A 237 7.21 -14.49 -32.93
N LYS A 238 7.37 -13.25 -33.37
CA LYS A 238 6.71 -12.72 -34.59
C LYS A 238 6.97 -11.23 -34.70
N LYS A 239 7.79 -10.88 -35.70
CA LYS A 239 7.71 -9.58 -36.35
C LYS A 239 6.29 -9.46 -36.91
N TRP A 240 5.51 -8.53 -36.38
CA TRP A 240 4.28 -8.07 -37.03
C TRP A 240 4.67 -7.18 -38.21
#